data_AF-A0A3M1U8K1-F1
#
_entry.id   AF-A0A3M1U8K1-F1
#
_cell.length_a   1.000
_cell.length_b   1.000
_cell.length_c   1.000
_cell.angle_alpha   90.00
_cell.angle_beta   90.00
_cell.angle_gamma   90.00
#
_symmetry.space_group_name_H-M   'P 1'
#
loop_
_entity.id
_entity.type
_entity.pdbx_description
1 polymer ?
#
loop_
_entity_poly.entity_id
_entity_poly.type
_entity_poly.pdbx_seq_one_letter_code
_entity_poly.pdbx_strand_id
1 'polypeptide(L)'
;MAFRINTNLESMNALRNLGLVSMEFGKTVTRLSTGLRIVTGADDPAGLIISENFRAQIAGLDQAIQNNQDAINYAKTAEGALDEVARLLKDARKLAVAANNTGTLDAAAIQANQDQLRSIVESINRIATQTQFGKKKLLDGSAGIVSHVIDSANYAAINIGGTFGGFSVNSSGTVTVQVTTAAERAKITGSVDLSANGL
;
A
#
# COMPACT_ATOMS: atom_id res chain seq x y z
N MET A 1 64.15 56.08 -3.95
CA MET A 1 65.09 55.29 -4.78
C MET A 1 65.17 53.87 -4.25
N ALA A 2 64.47 52.93 -4.88
CA ALA A 2 64.37 51.53 -4.46
C ALA A 2 65.03 50.57 -5.47
N PHE A 3 66.16 50.97 -6.07
CA PHE A 3 66.90 50.11 -7.00
C PHE A 3 67.72 49.09 -6.20
N ARG A 4 67.08 47.96 -5.88
CA ARG A 4 67.73 46.75 -5.35
C ARG A 4 68.00 45.83 -6.54
N ILE A 5 69.28 45.58 -6.85
CA ILE A 5 69.70 44.78 -8.02
C ILE A 5 69.38 43.28 -7.83
N ASN A 6 69.36 42.80 -6.58
CA ASN A 6 69.20 41.37 -6.29
C ASN A 6 67.73 40.91 -6.14
N THR A 7 66.78 41.83 -5.94
CA THR A 7 65.36 41.49 -5.73
C THR A 7 64.49 42.44 -6.54
N ASN A 8 63.84 41.91 -7.58
CA ASN A 8 62.94 42.66 -8.44
C ASN A 8 61.51 42.64 -7.87
N LEU A 9 61.14 43.71 -7.16
CA LEU A 9 59.84 43.85 -6.52
C LEU A 9 58.69 43.90 -7.54
N GLU A 10 58.90 44.51 -8.70
CA GLU A 10 57.89 44.60 -9.77
C GLU A 10 57.60 43.21 -10.35
N SER A 11 58.63 42.40 -10.60
CA SER A 11 58.46 41.00 -11.04
C SER A 11 57.79 40.13 -9.97
N MET A 12 58.10 40.33 -8.69
CA MET A 12 57.43 39.61 -7.59
C MET A 12 55.94 40.00 -7.47
N ASN A 13 55.61 41.28 -7.67
CA ASN A 13 54.22 41.74 -7.71
C ASN A 13 53.47 41.19 -8.93
N ALA A 14 54.11 41.18 -10.10
CA ALA A 14 53.56 40.55 -11.31
C ALA A 14 53.30 39.05 -11.11
N LEU A 15 54.23 38.32 -10.49
CA LEU A 15 54.05 36.90 -10.16
C LEU A 15 52.92 36.67 -9.15
N ARG A 16 52.77 37.52 -8.13
CA ARG A 16 51.64 37.44 -7.18
C ARG A 16 50.29 37.65 -7.89
N ASN A 17 50.20 38.66 -8.77
CA ASN A 17 48.99 38.92 -9.55
C ASN A 17 48.68 37.78 -10.52
N LEU A 18 49.70 37.23 -11.20
CA LEU A 18 49.55 36.04 -12.04
C LEU A 18 48.98 34.87 -11.24
N GLY A 19 49.50 34.62 -10.03
CA GLY A 19 49.00 33.57 -9.16
C GLY A 19 47.52 33.74 -8.78
N LEU A 20 47.09 34.97 -8.45
CA LEU A 20 45.68 35.29 -8.19
C LEU A 20 44.80 35.04 -9.42
N VAL A 21 45.24 35.50 -10.61
CA VAL A 21 44.50 35.30 -11.87
C VAL A 21 44.42 33.83 -12.24
N SER A 22 45.50 33.05 -12.07
CA SER A 22 45.49 31.62 -12.33
C SER A 22 44.52 30.87 -11.41
N MET A 23 44.40 31.26 -10.14
CA MET A 23 43.41 30.68 -9.21
C MET A 23 41.97 31.00 -9.63
N GLU A 24 41.69 32.26 -9.99
CA GLU A 24 40.34 32.67 -10.42
C GLU A 24 39.95 32.05 -11.78
N PHE A 25 40.91 31.92 -12.69
CA PHE A 25 40.73 31.20 -13.94
C PHE A 25 40.39 29.72 -13.68
N GLY A 26 41.10 29.08 -12.75
CA GLY A 26 40.79 27.71 -12.32
C GLY A 26 39.35 27.57 -11.84
N LYS A 27 38.88 28.46 -10.96
CA LYS A 27 37.48 28.46 -10.49
C LYS A 27 36.47 28.64 -11.64
N THR A 28 36.75 29.56 -12.55
CA THR A 28 35.88 29.84 -13.70
C THR A 28 35.79 28.62 -14.63
N VAL A 29 36.90 27.96 -14.91
CA VAL A 29 36.94 26.73 -15.70
C VAL A 29 36.14 25.61 -15.01
N THR A 30 36.24 25.46 -13.69
CA THR A 30 35.45 24.46 -12.96
C THR A 30 33.95 24.77 -12.98
N ARG A 31 33.56 26.04 -12.81
CA ARG A 31 32.15 26.47 -12.94
C ARG A 31 31.62 26.24 -14.36
N LEU A 32 32.42 26.53 -15.39
CA LEU A 32 32.06 26.27 -16.79
C LEU A 32 31.89 24.77 -17.05
N SER A 33 32.80 23.94 -16.54
CA SER A 33 32.76 22.49 -16.74
C SER A 33 31.62 21.80 -15.98
N THR A 34 31.20 22.36 -14.84
CA THR A 34 30.12 21.80 -14.02
C THR A 34 28.76 22.41 -14.35
N GLY A 35 28.72 23.59 -14.96
CA GLY A 35 27.51 24.40 -15.14
C GLY A 35 26.93 24.94 -13.82
N LEU A 36 27.61 24.73 -12.69
CA LEU A 36 27.14 25.13 -11.36
C LEU A 36 27.80 26.45 -10.96
N ARG A 37 26.98 27.39 -10.46
CA ARG A 37 27.48 28.65 -9.91
C ARG A 37 28.27 28.44 -8.62
N ILE A 38 27.84 27.50 -7.78
CA ILE A 38 28.46 27.14 -6.50
C ILE A 38 29.03 25.74 -6.63
N VAL A 39 30.36 25.60 -6.57
CA VAL A 39 31.07 24.31 -6.77
C VAL A 39 31.67 23.81 -5.45
N THR A 40 32.11 24.72 -4.58
CA THR A 40 32.73 24.38 -3.29
C THR A 40 32.04 25.14 -2.17
N GLY A 41 31.97 24.53 -0.98
CA GLY A 41 31.39 25.16 0.21
C GLY A 41 32.19 26.35 0.74
N ALA A 42 33.40 26.58 0.22
CA ALA A 42 34.23 27.73 0.56
C ALA A 42 33.77 29.02 -0.15
N ASP A 43 33.12 28.93 -1.32
CA ASP A 43 32.65 30.10 -2.07
C ASP A 43 31.28 30.62 -1.57
N ASP A 44 30.36 29.72 -1.22
CA ASP A 44 29.03 30.05 -0.65
C ASP A 44 28.49 28.86 0.17
N PRO A 45 28.77 28.81 1.49
CA PRO A 45 28.36 27.67 2.33
C PRO A 45 26.84 27.59 2.49
N ALA A 46 26.15 28.74 2.62
CA ALA A 46 24.70 28.77 2.81
C ALA A 46 23.96 28.37 1.52
N GLY A 47 24.40 28.89 0.37
CA GLY A 47 23.86 28.53 -0.93
C GLY A 47 24.10 27.07 -1.28
N LEU A 48 25.28 26.52 -0.93
CA LEU A 48 25.55 25.09 -1.11
C LEU A 48 24.61 24.23 -0.26
N ILE A 49 24.42 24.54 1.02
CA ILE A 49 23.51 23.80 1.92
C ILE A 49 22.08 23.79 1.36
N ILE A 50 21.56 24.92 0.90
CA ILE A 50 20.22 24.99 0.32
C ILE A 50 20.14 24.15 -0.95
N SER A 51 21.16 24.24 -1.83
CA SER A 51 21.18 23.47 -3.07
C SER A 51 21.23 21.96 -2.84
N GLU A 52 21.96 21.50 -1.83
CA GLU A 52 22.03 20.09 -1.46
C GLU A 52 20.74 19.62 -0.77
N ASN A 53 20.09 20.47 0.02
CA ASN A 53 18.74 20.19 0.54
C ASN A 53 17.73 20.00 -0.59
N PHE A 54 17.75 20.87 -1.61
CA PHE A 54 16.88 20.69 -2.77
C PHE A 54 17.24 19.45 -3.58
N ARG A 55 18.53 19.14 -3.75
CA ARG A 55 18.97 17.89 -4.40
C ARG A 55 18.44 16.66 -3.66
N ALA A 56 18.53 16.66 -2.32
CA ALA A 56 18.00 15.59 -1.49
C ALA A 56 16.48 15.48 -1.59
N GLN A 57 15.76 16.60 -1.60
CA GLN A 57 14.31 16.63 -1.80
C GLN A 57 13.91 16.11 -3.18
N ILE A 58 14.61 16.53 -4.24
CA ILE A 58 14.36 16.05 -5.61
C ILE A 58 14.58 14.54 -5.67
N ALA A 59 15.71 14.03 -5.14
CA ALA A 59 15.95 12.59 -5.10
C ALA A 59 14.87 11.83 -4.31
N GLY A 60 14.40 12.41 -3.20
CA GLY A 60 13.29 11.87 -2.43
C GLY A 60 11.96 11.86 -3.18
N LEU A 61 11.66 12.94 -3.92
CA LEU A 61 10.47 13.06 -4.75
C LEU A 61 10.52 12.11 -5.95
N ASP A 62 11.66 11.95 -6.60
CA ASP A 62 11.85 11.01 -7.71
C ASP A 62 11.57 9.58 -7.25
N GLN A 63 12.08 9.19 -6.08
CA GLN A 63 11.76 7.90 -5.48
C GLN A 63 10.28 7.78 -5.10
N ALA A 64 9.68 8.85 -4.56
CA ALA A 64 8.25 8.86 -4.24
C ALA A 64 7.39 8.70 -5.51
N ILE A 65 7.79 9.32 -6.63
CA ILE A 65 7.10 9.17 -7.92
C ILE A 65 7.19 7.72 -8.40
N GLN A 66 8.37 7.10 -8.33
CA GLN A 66 8.53 5.68 -8.68
C GLN A 66 7.67 4.78 -7.78
N ASN A 67 7.68 5.01 -6.46
CA ASN A 67 6.84 4.27 -5.52
C ASN A 67 5.33 4.43 -5.81
N ASN A 68 4.89 5.63 -6.23
CA ASN A 68 3.51 5.87 -6.62
C ASN A 68 3.15 5.14 -7.93
N GLN A 69 4.06 5.09 -8.91
CA GLN A 69 3.85 4.32 -10.13
C GLN A 69 3.69 2.83 -9.82
N ASP A 70 4.50 2.28 -8.91
CA ASP A 70 4.35 0.90 -8.45
C ASP A 70 3.03 0.68 -7.71
N ALA A 71 2.60 1.63 -6.87
CA ALA A 71 1.29 1.57 -6.20
C ALA A 71 0.13 1.59 -7.21
N ILE A 72 0.22 2.38 -8.28
CA ILE A 72 -0.76 2.40 -9.37
C ILE A 72 -0.79 1.04 -10.08
N ASN A 73 0.38 0.46 -10.39
CA ASN A 73 0.48 -0.84 -11.04
C ASN A 73 -0.08 -1.97 -10.15
N TYR A 74 0.17 -1.88 -8.85
CA TYR A 74 -0.42 -2.76 -7.84
C TYR A 74 -1.95 -2.67 -7.86
N ALA A 75 -2.51 -1.45 -7.80
CA ALA A 75 -3.95 -1.22 -7.82
C ALA A 75 -4.61 -1.71 -9.13
N LYS A 76 -3.99 -1.46 -10.28
CA LYS A 76 -4.49 -1.93 -11.59
C LYS A 76 -4.56 -3.45 -11.68
N THR A 77 -3.57 -4.14 -11.11
CA THR A 77 -3.55 -5.61 -11.07
C THR A 77 -4.70 -6.14 -10.22
N ALA A 78 -4.94 -5.52 -9.06
CA ALA A 78 -6.08 -5.85 -8.21
C ALA A 78 -7.42 -5.56 -8.92
N GLU A 79 -7.54 -4.41 -9.58
CA GLU A 79 -8.75 -3.98 -10.30
C GLU A 79 -9.10 -4.94 -11.44
N GLY A 80 -8.14 -5.35 -12.27
CA GLY A 80 -8.38 -6.31 -13.34
C GLY A 80 -8.86 -7.68 -12.83
N ALA A 81 -8.32 -8.14 -11.70
CA ALA A 81 -8.79 -9.36 -11.07
C ALA A 81 -10.20 -9.21 -10.47
N LEU A 82 -10.52 -8.05 -9.87
CA LEU A 82 -11.85 -7.75 -9.34
C LEU A 82 -12.90 -7.59 -10.43
N ASP A 83 -12.55 -7.08 -11.62
CA ASP A 83 -13.47 -7.00 -12.76
C ASP A 83 -13.90 -8.41 -13.23
N GLU A 84 -12.96 -9.36 -13.26
CA GLU A 84 -13.28 -10.75 -13.58
C GLU A 84 -14.17 -11.40 -12.49
N VAL A 85 -13.90 -11.14 -11.21
CA VAL A 85 -14.79 -11.57 -10.12
C VAL A 85 -16.18 -10.94 -10.27
N ALA A 86 -16.28 -9.66 -10.64
CA ALA A 86 -17.55 -8.99 -10.85
C ALA A 86 -18.34 -9.58 -12.04
N ARG A 87 -17.66 -9.97 -13.13
CA ARG A 87 -18.28 -10.69 -14.25
C ARG A 87 -18.82 -12.04 -13.80
N LEU A 88 -18.01 -12.84 -13.09
CA LEU A 88 -18.40 -14.13 -12.55
C LEU A 88 -19.61 -14.03 -11.61
N LEU A 89 -19.66 -13.02 -10.74
CA LEU A 89 -20.81 -12.77 -9.86
C LEU A 89 -22.08 -12.38 -10.62
N LYS A 90 -21.96 -11.62 -11.71
CA LYS A 90 -23.11 -11.32 -12.59
C LYS A 90 -23.64 -12.59 -13.24
N ASP A 91 -22.77 -13.49 -13.68
CA ASP A 91 -23.20 -14.77 -14.28
C ASP A 91 -23.79 -15.72 -13.23
N ALA A 92 -23.23 -15.77 -12.02
CA ALA A 92 -23.84 -16.48 -10.89
C ALA A 92 -25.25 -15.96 -10.58
N ARG A 93 -25.45 -14.64 -10.61
CA ARG A 93 -26.79 -14.03 -10.44
C ARG A 93 -27.75 -14.45 -11.56
N LYS A 94 -27.32 -14.42 -12.82
CA LYS A 94 -28.16 -14.87 -13.95
C LYS A 94 -28.60 -16.33 -13.75
N LEU A 95 -27.67 -17.18 -13.33
CA LEU A 95 -27.93 -18.59 -13.09
C LEU A 95 -28.89 -18.82 -11.91
N ALA A 96 -28.73 -18.05 -10.83
CA ALA A 96 -29.64 -18.10 -9.68
C ALA A 96 -31.07 -17.69 -10.06
N VAL A 97 -31.24 -16.66 -10.90
CA VAL A 97 -32.55 -16.24 -11.41
C VAL A 97 -33.12 -17.30 -12.36
N ALA A 98 -32.30 -17.89 -13.22
CA ALA A 98 -32.72 -18.95 -14.14
C ALA A 98 -33.19 -20.21 -13.39
N ALA A 99 -32.49 -20.59 -12.31
CA ALA A 99 -32.88 -21.72 -11.46
C ALA A 99 -34.20 -21.49 -10.70
N ASN A 100 -34.59 -20.22 -10.47
CA ASN A 100 -35.84 -19.87 -9.81
C ASN A 100 -37.06 -19.89 -10.76
N ASN A 101 -36.85 -20.11 -12.06
CA ASN A 101 -37.92 -20.19 -13.04
C ASN A 101 -38.46 -21.63 -13.13
N THR A 102 -39.34 -21.99 -12.18
CA THR A 102 -39.86 -23.35 -11.99
C THR A 102 -40.87 -23.80 -13.06
N GLY A 103 -41.25 -22.93 -13.99
CA GLY A 103 -42.28 -23.20 -15.00
C GLY A 103 -41.79 -23.89 -16.27
N THR A 104 -40.47 -23.96 -16.52
CA THR A 104 -39.93 -24.43 -17.81
C THR A 104 -38.69 -25.32 -17.66
N LEU A 105 -38.13 -25.45 -16.46
CA LEU A 105 -36.83 -26.10 -16.24
C LEU A 105 -37.00 -27.50 -15.61
N ASP A 106 -36.39 -28.50 -16.24
CA ASP A 106 -36.34 -29.87 -15.72
C ASP A 106 -35.35 -29.99 -14.54
N ALA A 107 -35.54 -31.00 -13.68
CA ALA A 107 -34.70 -31.23 -12.51
C ALA A 107 -33.21 -31.42 -12.87
N ALA A 108 -32.93 -32.06 -14.00
CA ALA A 108 -31.56 -32.21 -14.53
C ALA A 108 -30.91 -30.85 -14.92
N ALA A 109 -31.70 -29.92 -15.44
CA ALA A 109 -31.23 -28.59 -15.81
C ALA A 109 -31.00 -27.69 -14.57
N ILE A 110 -31.81 -27.85 -13.51
CA ILE A 110 -31.56 -27.21 -12.21
C ILE A 110 -30.24 -27.72 -11.59
N GLN A 111 -30.00 -29.03 -11.66
CA GLN A 111 -28.76 -29.64 -11.16
C GLN A 111 -27.53 -29.11 -11.92
N ALA A 112 -27.61 -29.05 -13.26
CA ALA A 112 -26.53 -28.50 -14.09
C ALA A 112 -26.23 -27.03 -13.77
N ASN A 113 -27.26 -26.21 -13.55
CA ASN A 113 -27.09 -24.83 -13.09
C ASN A 113 -26.38 -24.76 -11.74
N GLN A 114 -26.73 -25.64 -10.80
CA GLN A 114 -26.06 -25.68 -9.49
C GLN A 114 -24.57 -26.04 -9.60
N ASP A 115 -24.21 -26.98 -10.49
CA ASP A 115 -22.82 -27.37 -10.72
C ASP A 115 -22.01 -26.23 -11.37
N GLN A 116 -22.62 -25.50 -12.31
CA GLN A 116 -21.99 -24.30 -12.89
C GLN A 116 -21.78 -23.21 -11.82
N LEU A 117 -22.75 -22.99 -10.93
CA LEU A 117 -22.64 -22.06 -9.81
C LEU A 117 -21.47 -22.45 -8.88
N ARG A 118 -21.31 -23.75 -8.59
CA ARG A 118 -20.16 -24.26 -7.82
C ARG A 118 -18.83 -23.96 -8.51
N SER A 119 -18.75 -24.18 -9.83
CA SER A 119 -17.56 -23.88 -10.63
C SER A 119 -17.22 -22.37 -10.65
N ILE A 120 -18.24 -21.51 -10.69
CA ILE A 120 -18.06 -20.06 -10.58
C ILE A 120 -17.46 -19.69 -9.21
N VAL A 121 -18.00 -20.24 -8.12
CA VAL A 121 -17.48 -19.99 -6.76
C VAL A 121 -16.02 -20.46 -6.62
N GLU A 122 -15.70 -21.65 -7.15
CA GLU A 122 -14.33 -22.16 -7.15
C GLU A 122 -13.39 -21.26 -7.95
N SER A 123 -13.84 -20.77 -9.11
CA SER A 123 -13.06 -19.83 -9.93
C SER A 123 -12.82 -18.50 -9.22
N ILE A 124 -13.82 -17.97 -8.50
CA ILE A 124 -13.64 -16.77 -7.67
C ILE A 124 -12.59 -17.01 -6.58
N ASN A 125 -12.65 -18.14 -5.88
CA ASN A 125 -11.66 -18.49 -4.85
C ASN A 125 -10.24 -18.66 -5.43
N ARG A 126 -10.13 -19.25 -6.63
CA ARG A 126 -8.87 -19.33 -7.36
C ARG A 126 -8.32 -17.95 -7.71
N ILE A 127 -9.15 -17.04 -8.21
CA ILE A 127 -8.74 -15.65 -8.49
C ILE A 127 -8.26 -14.97 -7.21
N ALA A 128 -9.00 -15.11 -6.11
CA ALA A 128 -8.64 -14.52 -4.82
C ALA A 128 -7.25 -14.99 -4.32
N THR A 129 -6.98 -16.30 -4.41
CA THR A 129 -5.75 -16.92 -3.90
C THR A 129 -4.55 -16.80 -4.85
N GLN A 130 -4.77 -16.72 -6.15
CA GLN A 130 -3.69 -16.67 -7.15
C GLN A 130 -3.30 -15.24 -7.56
N THR A 131 -4.20 -14.26 -7.40
CA THR A 131 -3.91 -12.87 -7.76
C THR A 131 -2.80 -12.31 -6.87
N GLN A 132 -1.66 -11.97 -7.49
CA GLN A 132 -0.48 -11.47 -6.79
C GLN A 132 0.25 -10.39 -7.59
N PHE A 133 0.84 -9.43 -6.88
CA PHE A 133 1.79 -8.48 -7.45
C PHE A 133 3.18 -8.77 -6.86
N GLY A 134 4.11 -9.21 -7.71
CA GLY A 134 5.38 -9.75 -7.25
C GLY A 134 5.17 -10.98 -6.34
N LYS A 135 5.51 -10.83 -5.06
CA LYS A 135 5.35 -11.88 -4.03
C LYS A 135 4.14 -11.67 -3.10
N LYS A 136 3.42 -10.55 -3.24
CA LYS A 136 2.30 -10.20 -2.34
C LYS A 136 0.98 -10.66 -2.94
N LYS A 137 0.20 -11.41 -2.17
CA LYS A 137 -1.19 -11.73 -2.50
C LYS A 137 -2.05 -10.49 -2.32
N LEU A 138 -3.03 -10.29 -3.20
CA LEU A 138 -3.80 -9.05 -3.27
C LEU A 138 -5.22 -9.19 -2.71
N LEU A 139 -5.86 -10.35 -2.92
CA LEU A 139 -7.31 -10.53 -2.77
C LEU A 139 -7.67 -11.64 -1.76
N ASP A 140 -6.69 -12.21 -1.06
CA ASP A 140 -6.88 -13.28 -0.07
C ASP A 140 -7.18 -12.75 1.35
N GLY A 141 -7.27 -11.43 1.51
CA GLY A 141 -7.46 -10.76 2.81
C GLY A 141 -6.18 -10.56 3.62
N SER A 142 -5.05 -11.16 3.22
CA SER A 142 -3.75 -10.98 3.87
C SER A 142 -3.09 -9.63 3.55
N ALA A 143 -3.55 -8.98 2.46
CA ALA A 143 -3.10 -7.66 2.03
C ALA A 143 -3.58 -6.51 2.94
N GLY A 144 -4.51 -6.79 3.87
CA GLY A 144 -4.90 -5.82 4.91
C GLY A 144 -3.73 -5.48 5.81
N ILE A 145 -3.65 -4.23 6.28
CA ILE A 145 -2.64 -3.81 7.25
C ILE A 145 -2.89 -4.59 8.55
N VAL A 146 -2.18 -5.70 8.74
CA VAL A 146 -2.13 -6.38 10.03
C VAL A 146 -1.09 -5.64 10.88
N SER A 147 -1.55 -4.61 11.60
CA SER A 147 -0.76 -3.96 12.63
C SER A 147 -0.46 -4.98 13.72
N HIS A 148 0.76 -5.52 13.72
CA HIS A 148 1.26 -6.29 14.85
C HIS A 148 1.80 -5.29 15.87
N VAL A 149 1.33 -5.38 17.11
CA VAL A 149 1.97 -4.68 18.23
C VAL A 149 3.27 -5.43 18.52
N ILE A 150 4.39 -4.91 18.02
CA ILE A 150 5.72 -5.53 18.12
C ILE A 150 6.32 -5.30 19.53
N ASP A 151 5.85 -4.29 20.26
CA ASP A 151 6.27 -4.00 21.62
C ASP A 151 5.17 -3.28 22.41
N SER A 152 4.59 -3.96 23.41
CA SER A 152 3.58 -3.42 24.31
C SER A 152 4.11 -2.32 25.25
N ALA A 153 5.44 -2.14 25.36
CA ALA A 153 6.04 -1.15 26.26
C ALA A 153 6.05 0.28 25.69
N ASN A 154 5.92 0.46 24.37
CA ASN A 154 5.98 1.78 23.72
C ASN A 154 4.61 2.47 23.59
N TYR A 155 3.54 1.85 24.08
CA TYR A 155 2.20 2.44 24.15
C TYR A 155 1.70 2.39 25.60
N ALA A 156 1.89 3.48 26.36
CA ALA A 156 1.47 3.56 27.77
C ALA A 156 -0.05 3.42 27.97
N ALA A 157 -0.87 3.50 26.91
CA ALA A 157 -2.29 3.18 26.96
C ALA A 157 -2.86 2.89 25.56
N ILE A 158 -2.90 1.62 25.15
CA ILE A 158 -3.93 1.14 24.22
C ILE A 158 -4.74 0.10 24.99
N ASN A 159 -5.90 0.53 25.48
CA ASN A 159 -6.84 -0.32 26.21
C ASN A 159 -8.00 -0.63 25.26
N ILE A 160 -8.00 -1.80 24.64
CA ILE A 160 -9.18 -2.28 23.91
C ILE A 160 -10.07 -3.00 24.92
N GLY A 161 -10.79 -2.22 25.72
CA GLY A 161 -11.86 -2.70 26.58
C GLY A 161 -13.18 -2.65 25.83
N GLY A 162 -13.93 -3.75 25.84
CA GLY A 162 -15.28 -3.83 25.30
C GLY A 162 -15.99 -5.10 25.76
N THR A 163 -17.31 -5.03 25.88
CA THR A 163 -18.16 -6.20 26.16
C THR A 163 -18.64 -6.81 24.85
N PHE A 164 -18.31 -8.07 24.60
CA PHE A 164 -18.88 -8.86 23.51
C PHE A 164 -19.77 -9.95 24.11
N GLY A 165 -21.07 -9.93 23.83
CA GLY A 165 -22.03 -10.92 24.35
C GLY A 165 -22.18 -10.94 25.88
N GLY A 166 -21.90 -9.82 26.57
CA GLY A 166 -22.01 -9.72 28.03
C GLY A 166 -20.74 -10.12 28.82
N PHE A 167 -19.68 -10.56 28.13
CA PHE A 167 -18.41 -10.90 28.76
C PHE A 167 -17.38 -9.78 28.54
N SER A 168 -16.65 -9.42 29.61
CA SER A 168 -15.61 -8.39 29.56
C SER A 168 -14.33 -8.95 28.94
N VAL A 169 -13.82 -8.30 27.89
CA VAL A 169 -12.53 -8.64 27.27
C VAL A 169 -11.42 -7.98 28.10
N ASN A 170 -10.78 -8.76 28.96
CA ASN A 170 -9.83 -8.26 29.97
C ASN A 170 -8.34 -8.39 29.56
N SER A 171 -8.03 -8.92 28.37
CA SER A 171 -6.65 -9.01 27.85
C SER A 171 -6.64 -9.25 26.35
N SER A 172 -5.60 -8.80 25.64
CA SER A 172 -5.36 -9.10 24.22
C SER A 172 -5.00 -10.58 24.05
N GLY A 173 -6.01 -11.43 24.04
CA GLY A 173 -5.90 -12.87 23.76
C GLY A 173 -6.85 -13.29 22.65
N THR A 174 -6.51 -14.37 21.97
CA THR A 174 -7.32 -14.97 20.91
C THR A 174 -8.71 -15.32 21.45
N VAL A 175 -9.76 -14.72 20.89
CA VAL A 175 -11.14 -15.13 21.18
C VAL A 175 -11.41 -16.44 20.47
N THR A 176 -11.26 -17.55 21.20
CA THR A 176 -11.66 -18.87 20.71
C THR A 176 -13.18 -18.97 20.75
N VAL A 177 -13.81 -18.88 19.58
CA VAL A 177 -15.24 -19.20 19.41
C VAL A 177 -15.38 -20.73 19.46
N GLN A 178 -15.69 -21.28 20.64
CA GLN A 178 -16.18 -22.65 20.72
C GLN A 178 -17.66 -22.68 20.36
N VAL A 179 -17.96 -23.19 19.16
CA VAL A 179 -19.34 -23.55 18.80
C VAL A 179 -19.65 -24.88 19.50
N THR A 180 -20.20 -24.82 20.71
CA THR A 180 -20.56 -26.02 21.50
C THR A 180 -21.81 -26.73 20.99
N THR A 181 -22.61 -26.09 20.13
CA THR A 181 -23.83 -26.69 19.58
C THR A 181 -24.04 -26.23 18.14
N ALA A 182 -24.28 -27.16 17.22
CA ALA A 182 -24.57 -26.85 15.81
C ALA A 182 -25.92 -26.12 15.67
N ALA A 183 -26.03 -25.25 14.66
CA ALA A 183 -27.27 -24.52 14.39
C ALA A 183 -28.38 -25.49 13.92
N GLU A 184 -29.42 -25.68 14.73
CA GLU A 184 -30.65 -26.37 14.33
C GLU A 184 -31.65 -25.40 13.68
N ARG A 185 -32.47 -25.89 12.74
CA ARG A 185 -33.51 -25.09 12.06
C ARG A 185 -34.56 -24.63 13.08
N ALA A 186 -34.96 -23.37 12.99
CA ALA A 186 -36.02 -22.80 13.81
C ALA A 186 -37.32 -23.61 13.66
N LYS A 187 -37.80 -24.19 14.77
CA LYS A 187 -39.11 -24.87 14.86
C LYS A 187 -40.12 -23.90 15.45
N ILE A 188 -41.02 -23.39 14.62
CA ILE A 188 -42.18 -22.63 15.09
C ILE A 188 -43.23 -23.65 15.54
N THR A 189 -43.53 -23.68 16.83
CA THR A 189 -44.60 -24.50 17.39
C THR A 189 -45.72 -23.55 17.79
N GLY A 190 -46.80 -23.51 17.00
CA GLY A 190 -48.04 -22.85 17.40
C GLY A 190 -48.91 -23.84 18.16
N SER A 191 -49.31 -23.50 19.40
CA SER A 191 -50.36 -24.23 20.11
C SER A 191 -51.70 -23.59 19.74
N VAL A 192 -52.62 -24.36 19.18
CA VAL A 192 -54.04 -23.99 19.16
C VAL A 192 -54.70 -24.83 20.24
N ASP A 193 -55.16 -24.18 21.32
CA ASP A 193 -56.00 -24.84 22.30
C ASP A 193 -57.36 -25.11 21.67
N LEU A 194 -57.66 -26.39 21.38
CA LEU A 194 -59.02 -26.81 21.09
C LEU A 194 -59.79 -26.85 22.41
N SER A 195 -60.44 -25.74 22.78
CA SER A 195 -61.46 -25.75 23.82
C SER A 195 -62.67 -26.54 23.31
N ALA A 196 -62.69 -27.84 23.64
CA ALA A 196 -63.91 -28.63 23.61
C ALA A 196 -64.83 -28.20 24.76
N ASN A 197 -65.79 -27.32 24.48
CA ASN A 197 -67.11 -27.31 25.11
C ASN A 197 -68.08 -27.54 23.94
N GLY A 198 -68.82 -28.63 23.82
CA GLY A 198 -69.57 -29.32 24.85
C GLY A 198 -71.02 -28.83 24.77
N LEU A 199 -71.82 -29.53 23.94
CA LEU A 199 -73.23 -29.36 23.56
C LEU A 199 -73.52 -28.51 22.30
#